data_AF-A0A0A3IKT0-F1
#
_entry.id   AF-A0A0A3IKT0-F1
#
_cell.length_a   1.000
_cell.length_b   1.000
_cell.length_c   1.000
_cell.angle_alpha   90.00
_cell.angle_beta   90.00
_cell.angle_gamma   90.00
#
_symmetry.space_group_name_H-M   'P 1'
#
loop_
_entity.id
_entity.type
_entity.pdbx_description
1 polymer ?
#
loop_
_entity_poly.entity_id
_entity_poly.type
_entity_poly.pdbx_seq_one_letter_code
_entity_poly.pdbx_strand_id
1 'polypeptide(L)'
;MTHLPKRLSHILAGEIYQRNDIDLVKEALSMLNVNPSPAFKEFYGKYAGPFWEEHIPFELLDVAEEERNITSYTYIARKEHGFPDRYLVLSEISTNAILVLDSVTDKVYCVNFEGEDKRLLQGELPEAWPSFYAFLMEYFDC
;
A
#
# COMPACT_ATOMS: atom_id res chain seq x y z
N MET A 1 -3.51 -4.42 21.73
CA MET A 1 -4.26 -3.28 21.13
C MET A 1 -4.12 -3.40 19.63
N THR A 2 -5.15 -3.08 18.86
CA THR A 2 -5.07 -3.10 17.38
C THR A 2 -4.41 -1.82 16.87
N HIS A 3 -3.64 -1.93 15.79
CA HIS A 3 -3.05 -0.82 15.05
C HIS A 3 -3.94 -0.33 13.89
N LEU A 4 -5.17 -0.84 13.77
CA LEU A 4 -6.10 -0.53 12.68
C LEU A 4 -7.26 0.37 13.12
N PRO A 5 -7.88 1.12 12.19
CA PRO A 5 -9.14 1.82 12.44
C PRO A 5 -10.23 0.88 12.95
N LYS A 6 -11.01 1.33 13.93
CA LYS A 6 -12.01 0.47 14.61
C LYS A 6 -13.12 0.00 13.69
N ARG A 7 -13.56 0.84 12.76
CA ARG A 7 -14.67 0.54 11.84
C ARG A 7 -14.25 -0.39 10.70
N LEU A 8 -12.95 -0.56 10.47
CA LEU A 8 -12.43 -1.39 9.38
C LEU A 8 -12.89 -2.84 9.45
N SER A 9 -12.97 -3.42 10.67
CA SER A 9 -13.47 -4.79 10.84
C SER A 9 -14.95 -4.96 10.53
N HIS A 10 -15.72 -3.88 10.53
CA HIS A 10 -17.12 -3.91 10.10
C HIS A 10 -17.24 -3.76 8.57
N ILE A 11 -16.39 -2.93 7.97
CA ILE A 11 -16.36 -2.68 6.52
C ILE A 11 -15.88 -3.94 5.79
N LEU A 12 -14.76 -4.51 6.24
CA LEU A 12 -14.14 -5.72 5.69
C LEU A 12 -14.57 -6.98 6.44
N ALA A 13 -15.85 -7.07 6.83
CA ALA A 13 -16.38 -8.23 7.57
C ALA A 13 -16.64 -9.46 6.69
N GLY A 14 -16.74 -9.27 5.36
CA GLY A 14 -16.99 -10.34 4.41
C GLY A 14 -15.85 -11.38 4.38
N GLU A 15 -16.21 -12.65 4.20
CA GLU A 15 -15.23 -13.75 4.10
C GLU A 15 -14.25 -13.56 2.94
N ILE A 16 -14.70 -12.93 1.85
CA ILE A 16 -13.88 -12.61 0.67
C ILE A 16 -12.68 -11.72 1.00
N TYR A 17 -12.76 -10.93 2.07
CA TYR A 17 -11.69 -10.03 2.49
C TYR A 17 -10.82 -10.64 3.58
N GLN A 18 -11.11 -11.83 4.11
CA GLN A 18 -10.31 -12.42 5.18
C GLN A 18 -9.08 -13.11 4.59
N ARG A 19 -7.90 -12.83 5.14
CA ARG A 19 -6.68 -13.52 4.73
C ARG A 19 -6.60 -14.89 5.37
N ASN A 20 -6.42 -15.90 4.52
CA ASN A 20 -6.22 -17.29 4.95
C ASN A 20 -4.74 -17.63 5.20
N ASP A 21 -3.83 -17.04 4.42
CA ASP A 21 -2.39 -17.28 4.52
C ASP A 21 -1.62 -16.01 4.91
N ILE A 22 -1.34 -15.89 6.22
CA ILE A 22 -0.54 -14.76 6.75
C ILE A 22 0.94 -14.86 6.39
N ASP A 23 1.45 -16.05 6.09
CA ASP A 23 2.87 -16.25 5.80
C ASP A 23 3.22 -15.69 4.41
N LEU A 24 2.26 -15.71 3.47
CA LEU A 24 2.36 -15.03 2.18
C LEU A 24 2.71 -13.53 2.32
N VAL A 25 2.12 -12.83 3.30
CA VAL A 25 2.45 -11.42 3.59
C VAL A 25 3.89 -11.28 4.08
N LYS A 26 4.34 -12.17 4.97
CA LYS A 26 5.70 -12.12 5.53
C LYS A 26 6.75 -12.41 4.47
N GLU A 27 6.49 -13.41 3.63
CA GLU A 27 7.34 -13.77 2.51
C GLU A 27 7.46 -12.62 1.50
N ALA A 28 6.33 -12.01 1.12
CA ALA A 28 6.32 -10.84 0.24
C ALA A 28 7.16 -9.68 0.79
N LEU A 29 6.96 -9.31 2.06
CA LEU A 29 7.73 -8.25 2.70
C LEU A 29 9.22 -8.59 2.81
N SER A 30 9.56 -9.86 3.08
CA SER A 30 10.94 -10.34 3.11
C SER A 30 11.59 -10.30 1.73
N MET A 31 10.90 -10.74 0.67
CA MET A 31 11.41 -10.70 -0.71
C MET A 31 11.64 -9.27 -1.18
N LEU A 32 10.76 -8.34 -0.80
CA LEU A 32 10.90 -6.92 -1.10
C LEU A 32 11.92 -6.20 -0.20
N ASN A 33 12.53 -6.87 0.78
CA ASN A 33 13.49 -6.25 1.71
C ASN A 33 12.94 -4.98 2.40
N VAL A 34 11.67 -5.03 2.82
CA VAL A 34 10.97 -3.92 3.49
C VAL A 34 10.55 -4.28 4.91
N ASN A 35 10.39 -3.26 5.73
CA ASN A 35 9.89 -3.41 7.10
C ASN A 35 8.85 -2.34 7.42
N PRO A 36 7.62 -2.44 6.88
CA PRO A 36 6.58 -1.43 7.07
C PRO A 36 6.02 -1.44 8.50
N SER A 37 5.17 -0.47 8.80
CA SER A 37 4.61 -0.27 10.13
C SER A 37 3.78 -1.46 10.64
N PRO A 38 3.56 -1.55 11.97
CA PRO A 38 2.64 -2.53 12.54
C PRO A 38 1.22 -2.44 11.94
N ALA A 39 0.74 -1.24 11.61
CA ALA A 39 -0.56 -1.04 10.97
C ALA A 39 -0.62 -1.71 9.60
N PHE A 40 0.40 -1.52 8.76
CA PHE A 40 0.49 -2.19 7.45
C PHE A 40 0.48 -3.71 7.58
N LYS A 41 1.33 -4.24 8.46
CA LYS A 41 1.44 -5.68 8.70
C LYS A 41 0.16 -6.27 9.27
N GLU A 42 -0.52 -5.57 10.17
CA GLU A 42 -1.78 -6.02 10.74
C GLU A 42 -2.91 -5.98 9.69
N PHE A 43 -2.95 -4.95 8.84
CA PHE A 43 -3.94 -4.80 7.79
C PHE A 43 -3.83 -5.94 6.79
N TYR A 44 -2.68 -6.05 6.12
CA TYR A 44 -2.47 -7.13 5.16
C TYR A 44 -2.39 -8.48 5.84
N GLY A 45 -1.97 -8.61 7.09
CA GLY A 45 -2.02 -9.88 7.81
C GLY A 45 -3.43 -10.39 8.11
N LYS A 46 -4.44 -9.51 8.13
CA LYS A 46 -5.85 -9.84 8.40
C LYS A 46 -6.69 -9.88 7.13
N TYR A 47 -6.42 -8.98 6.19
CA TYR A 47 -7.26 -8.78 5.03
C TYR A 47 -6.55 -9.12 3.73
N ALA A 48 -7.26 -9.79 2.83
CA ALA A 48 -6.86 -10.06 1.47
C ALA A 48 -7.59 -9.10 0.52
N GLY A 49 -6.84 -8.43 -0.33
CA GLY A 49 -7.34 -7.52 -1.35
C GLY A 49 -7.56 -8.21 -2.71
N PRO A 50 -7.74 -7.44 -3.79
CA PRO A 50 -7.73 -5.98 -3.84
C PRO A 50 -8.96 -5.34 -3.17
N PHE A 51 -8.88 -4.04 -2.88
CA PHE A 51 -9.95 -3.26 -2.30
C PHE A 51 -10.27 -2.07 -3.22
N TRP A 52 -11.56 -1.77 -3.41
CA TRP A 52 -12.01 -0.64 -4.22
C TRP A 52 -12.99 0.22 -3.41
N GLU A 53 -12.78 1.53 -3.43
CA GLU A 53 -13.62 2.51 -2.74
C GLU A 53 -13.93 3.67 -3.71
N GLU A 54 -15.13 4.26 -3.62
CA GLU A 54 -15.61 5.21 -4.66
C GLU A 54 -14.93 6.59 -4.59
N HIS A 55 -14.47 7.01 -3.40
CA HIS A 55 -14.00 8.37 -3.15
C HIS A 55 -12.49 8.54 -3.28
N ILE A 56 -11.71 7.46 -3.31
CA ILE A 56 -10.28 7.48 -3.65
C ILE A 56 -10.07 6.74 -4.97
N PRO A 57 -9.57 7.39 -6.04
CA PRO A 57 -9.58 6.82 -7.40
C PRO A 57 -8.44 5.82 -7.65
N PHE A 58 -8.16 4.95 -6.68
CA PHE A 58 -7.11 3.94 -6.74
C PHE A 58 -7.67 2.61 -6.21
N GLU A 59 -7.41 1.52 -6.92
CA GLU A 59 -7.54 0.20 -6.33
C GLU A 59 -6.38 -0.05 -5.38
N LEU A 60 -6.67 -0.37 -4.12
CA LEU A 60 -5.66 -0.78 -3.15
C LEU A 60 -5.38 -2.27 -3.34
N LEU A 61 -4.19 -2.57 -3.84
CA LEU A 61 -3.79 -3.92 -4.21
C LEU A 61 -3.57 -4.82 -2.99
N ASP A 62 -3.67 -6.13 -3.23
CA ASP A 62 -3.14 -7.14 -2.30
C ASP A 62 -1.60 -7.09 -2.25
N VAL A 63 -1.01 -7.58 -1.16
CA VAL A 63 0.44 -7.63 -1.03
C VAL A 63 1.09 -8.63 -2.00
N ALA A 64 0.47 -9.79 -2.23
CA ALA A 64 1.06 -10.86 -3.04
C ALA A 64 0.07 -11.86 -3.65
N GLU A 65 -1.22 -11.81 -3.32
CA GLU A 65 -2.24 -12.57 -4.08
C GLU A 65 -2.49 -11.93 -5.45
N GLU A 66 -2.92 -12.75 -6.42
CA GLU A 66 -3.09 -12.39 -7.84
C GLU A 66 -1.79 -11.97 -8.56
N GLU A 67 -1.82 -11.86 -9.90
CA GLU A 67 -0.63 -11.42 -10.67
C GLU A 67 -0.31 -9.93 -10.47
N ARG A 68 -1.36 -9.13 -10.27
CA ARG A 68 -1.29 -7.68 -10.13
C ARG A 68 -1.39 -7.32 -8.65
N ASN A 69 -0.24 -7.11 -8.03
CA ASN A 69 -0.14 -6.95 -6.58
C ASN A 69 1.00 -5.99 -6.22
N ILE A 70 1.08 -5.62 -4.94
CA ILE A 70 2.11 -4.72 -4.43
C ILE A 70 3.51 -5.25 -4.76
N THR A 71 3.74 -6.56 -4.66
CA THR A 71 5.04 -7.17 -4.95
C THR A 71 5.46 -6.96 -6.40
N SER A 72 4.57 -7.26 -7.37
CA SER A 72 4.87 -7.12 -8.80
C SER A 72 5.05 -5.65 -9.20
N TYR A 73 4.17 -4.75 -8.76
CA TYR A 73 4.31 -3.32 -9.07
C TYR A 73 5.49 -2.66 -8.37
N THR A 74 5.81 -3.07 -7.14
CA THR A 74 7.03 -2.60 -6.46
C THR A 74 8.27 -3.05 -7.22
N TYR A 75 8.32 -4.30 -7.68
CA TYR A 75 9.45 -4.79 -8.49
C TYR A 75 9.60 -4.00 -9.79
N ILE A 76 8.50 -3.71 -10.49
CA ILE A 76 8.49 -2.88 -11.70
C ILE A 76 9.02 -1.48 -11.38
N ALA A 77 8.52 -0.81 -10.33
CA ALA A 77 8.97 0.53 -9.95
C ALA A 77 10.47 0.58 -9.60
N ARG A 78 11.00 -0.45 -8.94
CA ARG A 78 12.45 -0.56 -8.67
C ARG A 78 13.26 -0.72 -9.94
N LYS A 79 12.83 -1.63 -10.82
CA LYS A 79 13.57 -2.00 -12.04
C LYS A 79 13.53 -0.91 -13.10
N GLU A 80 12.37 -0.29 -13.30
CA GLU A 80 12.13 0.63 -14.42
C GLU A 80 12.28 2.11 -14.01
N HIS A 81 12.00 2.43 -12.75
CA HIS A 81 12.00 3.81 -12.24
C HIS A 81 13.02 4.07 -11.13
N GLY A 82 13.82 3.07 -10.75
CA GLY A 82 14.91 3.24 -9.78
C GLY A 82 14.45 3.51 -8.35
N PHE A 83 13.23 3.07 -7.99
CA PHE A 83 12.73 3.22 -6.62
C PHE A 83 13.65 2.47 -5.63
N PRO A 84 14.04 3.08 -4.49
CA PRO A 84 14.80 2.39 -3.45
C PRO A 84 13.93 1.37 -2.69
N ASP A 85 14.59 0.44 -1.99
CA ASP A 85 13.93 -0.65 -1.26
C ASP A 85 12.87 -0.17 -0.27
N ARG A 86 13.00 1.04 0.28
CA ARG A 86 12.03 1.59 1.26
C ARG A 86 10.62 1.78 0.70
N TYR A 87 10.43 1.87 -0.62
CA TYR A 87 9.12 2.18 -1.20
C TYR A 87 8.35 0.91 -1.59
N LEU A 88 7.04 0.94 -1.36
CA LEU A 88 6.06 -0.06 -1.78
C LEU A 88 5.00 0.62 -2.65
N VAL A 89 4.69 0.05 -3.81
CA VAL A 89 3.62 0.54 -4.70
C VAL A 89 2.31 -0.12 -4.31
N LEU A 90 1.35 0.67 -3.84
CA LEU A 90 0.09 0.19 -3.24
C LEU A 90 -1.06 0.02 -4.23
N SER A 91 -0.96 0.60 -5.44
CA SER A 91 -2.04 0.61 -6.42
C SER A 91 -1.55 0.28 -7.83
N GLU A 92 -2.48 -0.09 -8.72
CA GLU A 92 -2.22 0.05 -10.15
C GLU A 92 -2.07 1.54 -10.54
N ILE A 93 -1.62 1.78 -11.78
CA ILE A 93 -1.63 3.11 -12.37
C ILE A 93 -3.08 3.52 -12.65
N SER A 94 -3.53 4.59 -12.00
CA SER A 94 -4.82 5.23 -12.23
C SER A 94 -4.60 6.69 -12.58
N THR A 95 -5.16 7.16 -13.71
CA THR A 95 -4.98 8.55 -14.18
C THR A 95 -3.52 9.02 -14.22
N ASN A 96 -2.60 8.14 -14.64
CA ASN A 96 -1.15 8.38 -14.68
C ASN A 96 -0.47 8.57 -13.30
N ALA A 97 -1.14 8.16 -12.22
CA ALA A 97 -0.63 8.21 -10.86
C ALA A 97 -0.69 6.84 -10.16
N ILE A 98 0.13 6.68 -9.13
CA ILE A 98 0.15 5.51 -8.23
C ILE A 98 0.18 5.95 -6.77
N LEU A 99 -0.30 5.07 -5.89
CA LEU A 99 -0.07 5.18 -4.45
C LEU A 99 1.25 4.51 -4.07
N VAL A 100 2.06 5.20 -3.26
CA VAL A 100 3.36 4.71 -2.81
C VAL A 100 3.48 4.89 -1.30
N LEU A 101 3.78 3.81 -0.58
CA LEU A 101 4.12 3.83 0.84
C LEU A 101 5.64 3.89 1.02
N ASP A 102 6.10 4.79 1.88
CA ASP A 102 7.44 4.74 2.44
C ASP A 102 7.45 3.85 3.69
N SER A 103 8.00 2.64 3.58
CA SER A 103 8.03 1.68 4.69
C SER A 103 8.86 2.15 5.89
N VAL A 104 9.69 3.19 5.74
CA VAL A 104 10.53 3.73 6.83
C VAL A 104 9.80 4.83 7.61
N THR A 105 9.09 5.72 6.92
CA THR A 105 8.38 6.86 7.55
C THR A 105 6.90 6.61 7.75
N ASP A 106 6.36 5.53 7.17
CA ASP A 106 4.95 5.17 7.10
C ASP A 106 4.07 6.14 6.28
N LYS A 107 4.67 7.15 5.63
CA LYS A 107 3.96 8.13 4.80
C LYS A 107 3.47 7.51 3.49
N VAL A 108 2.30 7.95 3.03
CA VAL A 108 1.74 7.55 1.74
C VAL A 108 1.73 8.74 0.79
N TYR A 109 2.17 8.50 -0.44
CA TYR A 109 2.31 9.48 -1.50
C TYR A 109 1.40 9.12 -2.66
N CYS A 110 0.81 10.13 -3.30
CA CYS A 110 0.26 10.02 -4.64
C CYS A 110 1.34 10.52 -5.61
N VAL A 111 1.74 9.69 -6.56
CA VAL A 111 2.89 9.95 -7.44
C VAL A 111 2.45 9.85 -8.88
N ASN A 112 2.45 10.96 -9.61
CA ASN A 112 2.37 10.92 -11.07
C ASN A 112 3.75 10.70 -11.72
N PHE A 113 3.77 10.12 -12.92
CA PHE A 113 5.00 9.94 -13.69
C PHE A 113 5.37 11.16 -14.55
N GLU A 114 4.83 12.34 -14.22
CA GLU A 114 5.12 13.62 -14.88
C GLU A 114 6.14 14.46 -14.08
N GLY A 115 6.99 13.80 -13.30
CA GLY A 115 8.09 14.40 -12.54
C GLY A 115 7.94 14.30 -11.02
N GLU A 116 6.79 13.88 -10.50
CA GLU A 116 6.63 13.63 -9.06
C GLU A 116 7.40 12.40 -8.59
N ASP A 117 7.58 11.40 -9.46
CA ASP A 117 8.49 10.27 -9.23
C ASP A 117 9.90 10.75 -8.87
N LYS A 118 10.47 11.70 -9.63
CA LYS A 118 11.79 12.27 -9.35
C LYS A 118 11.81 13.06 -8.04
N ARG A 119 10.77 13.85 -7.79
CA ARG A 119 10.64 14.60 -6.54
C ARG A 119 10.51 13.69 -5.33
N LEU A 120 9.82 12.55 -5.44
CA LEU A 120 9.75 11.53 -4.40
C LEU A 120 11.14 10.97 -4.10
N LEU A 121 11.91 10.64 -5.14
CA LEU A 121 13.28 10.13 -4.98
C LEU A 121 14.24 11.15 -4.36
N GLN A 122 13.98 12.44 -4.57
CA GLN A 122 14.72 13.55 -3.96
C GLN A 122 14.24 13.93 -2.56
N GLY A 123 13.11 13.37 -2.10
CA GLY A 123 12.48 13.71 -0.82
C GLY A 123 11.76 15.08 -0.83
N GLU A 124 11.41 15.58 -2.02
CA GLU A 124 10.78 16.89 -2.24
C GLU A 124 9.27 16.81 -2.53
N LEU A 125 8.74 15.59 -2.69
CA LEU A 125 7.31 15.37 -2.86
C LEU A 125 6.64 15.38 -1.46
N PRO A 126 5.63 16.23 -1.21
CA PRO A 126 4.86 16.18 0.03
C PRO A 126 4.05 14.89 0.11
N GLU A 127 3.88 14.34 1.31
CA GLU A 127 2.97 13.21 1.51
C GLU A 127 1.52 13.60 1.21
N ALA A 128 0.74 12.64 0.71
CA ALA A 128 -0.71 12.75 0.65
C ALA A 128 -1.33 12.38 2.01
N TRP A 129 -0.79 11.36 2.67
CA TRP A 129 -1.16 10.98 4.03
C TRP A 129 0.06 10.84 4.95
N PRO A 130 -0.04 11.33 6.20
CA PRO A 130 1.08 11.31 7.15
C PRO A 130 1.42 9.92 7.69
N SER A 131 0.54 8.93 7.50
CA SER A 131 0.75 7.54 7.91
C SER A 131 -0.14 6.59 7.11
N PHE A 132 0.20 5.30 7.08
CA PHE A 132 -0.65 4.27 6.48
C PHE A 132 -1.98 4.16 7.23
N TYR A 133 -1.98 4.39 8.55
CA TYR A 133 -3.21 4.47 9.34
C TYR A 133 -4.13 5.62 8.88
N ALA A 134 -3.57 6.81 8.67
CA ALA A 134 -4.34 7.97 8.20
C ALA A 134 -4.91 7.72 6.79
N PHE A 135 -4.12 7.06 5.93
CA PHE A 135 -4.61 6.59 4.64
C PHE A 135 -5.78 5.62 4.78
N LEU A 136 -5.70 4.59 5.64
CA LEU A 136 -6.81 3.65 5.84
C LEU A 136 -8.10 4.32 6.35
N MET A 137 -7.96 5.30 7.26
CA MET A 137 -9.10 6.08 7.78
C MET A 137 -9.86 6.77 6.64
N GLU A 138 -9.14 7.45 5.76
CA GLU A 138 -9.74 8.17 4.63
C GLU A 138 -10.20 7.20 3.53
N TYR A 139 -9.38 6.22 3.15
CA TYR A 139 -9.67 5.26 2.08
C TYR A 139 -10.95 4.47 2.37
N PHE A 140 -11.16 4.01 3.60
CA PHE A 140 -12.35 3.24 3.98
C PHE A 140 -13.45 4.07 4.67
N ASP A 141 -13.33 5.40 4.73
CA ASP A 141 -14.27 6.31 5.42
C ASP A 141 -14.64 5.84 6.85
N CYS A 142 -13.62 5.60 7.68
CA CYS A 142 -13.73 4.79 8.90
C CYS A 142 -13.21 5.47 10.18
#